data_AF-A0A7S2GSF9-F1
#
_entry.id   AF-A0A7S2GSF9-F1
#
_cell.length_a   1.000
_cell.length_b   1.000
_cell.length_c   1.000
_cell.angle_alpha   90.00
_cell.angle_beta   90.00
_cell.angle_gamma   90.00
#
_symmetry.space_group_name_H-M   'P 1'
#
loop_
_entity.id
_entity.type
_entity.pdbx_description
1 polymer ?
#
loop_
_entity_poly.entity_id
_entity_poly.type
_entity_poly.pdbx_seq_one_letter_code
_entity_poly.pdbx_strand_id
1 'polypeptide(L)'
;FKQEAFRKFIRLTWKTVQNLKHASDDPTQLTANTKEEEDDLGNVAKSNISLLKCFVFWHRMILAYIFGNYDLAAEMADKARDIDKMAGSKFEMCSFVFYDGLISLALAFQTKETKWIDLAKDSIGKMKIYVRHASCNCQHKLDLLEAEYAVLKGDYDKASNMYDMSITGAIQNGFKHEEALGYERAAGFYLWQGNALKSSPYYGRAHNAYLEWGATAKADALRQSYPF
;
A
#
# COMPACT_ATOMS: atom_id res chain seq x y z
N PHE A 1 -25.22 19.70 1.43
CA PHE A 1 -26.10 18.82 0.61
C PHE A 1 -25.66 17.35 0.75
N LYS A 2 -26.56 16.35 0.72
CA LYS A 2 -26.18 14.91 0.90
C LYS A 2 -25.13 14.39 -0.13
N GLN A 3 -25.05 15.00 -1.31
CA GLN A 3 -24.09 14.61 -2.36
C GLN A 3 -22.69 15.23 -2.18
N GLU A 4 -22.53 16.21 -1.28
CA GLU A 4 -21.28 16.95 -1.14
C GLU A 4 -20.15 16.09 -0.54
N ALA A 5 -20.46 15.25 0.46
CA ALA A 5 -19.50 14.32 1.04
C ALA A 5 -19.05 13.27 0.01
N PHE A 6 -19.98 12.74 -0.79
CA PHE A 6 -19.67 11.77 -1.86
C PHE A 6 -18.78 12.39 -2.95
N ARG A 7 -19.06 13.65 -3.33
CA ARG A 7 -18.20 14.39 -4.26
C ARG A 7 -16.78 14.56 -3.70
N LYS A 8 -16.63 14.82 -2.39
CA LYS A 8 -15.33 14.91 -1.72
C LYS A 8 -14.59 13.57 -1.75
N PHE A 9 -15.26 12.43 -1.55
CA PHE A 9 -14.65 11.10 -1.72
C PHE A 9 -14.15 10.85 -3.16
N ILE A 10 -14.96 11.12 -4.17
CA ILE A 10 -14.56 10.94 -5.57
C ILE A 10 -13.33 11.80 -5.90
N ARG A 11 -13.31 13.07 -5.45
CA ARG A 11 -12.17 13.97 -5.66
C ARG A 11 -10.90 13.43 -5.00
N LEU A 12 -11.00 12.92 -3.78
CA LEU A 12 -9.87 12.29 -3.08
C LEU A 12 -9.30 11.12 -3.86
N THR A 13 -10.15 10.18 -4.29
CA THR A 13 -9.72 9.03 -5.07
C THR A 13 -9.13 9.44 -6.42
N TRP A 14 -9.75 10.42 -7.10
CA TRP A 14 -9.22 10.95 -8.35
C TRP A 14 -7.83 11.56 -8.17
N LYS A 15 -7.60 12.32 -7.08
CA LYS A 15 -6.29 12.92 -6.80
C LYS A 15 -5.22 11.87 -6.53
N THR A 16 -5.55 10.81 -5.78
CA THR A 16 -4.66 9.66 -5.60
C THR A 16 -4.26 9.07 -6.95
N VAL A 17 -5.21 8.91 -7.88
CA VAL A 17 -4.93 8.45 -9.24
C VAL A 17 -4.02 9.44 -9.97
N GLN A 18 -4.25 10.76 -9.86
CA GLN A 18 -3.37 11.76 -10.50
C GLN A 18 -1.91 11.64 -10.04
N ASN A 19 -1.66 11.46 -8.75
CA ASN A 19 -0.30 11.31 -8.21
C ASN A 19 0.38 10.02 -8.68
N LEU A 20 -0.39 8.96 -8.94
CA LEU A 20 0.15 7.72 -9.51
C LEU A 20 0.44 7.86 -11.01
N LYS A 21 -0.35 8.67 -11.73
CA LYS A 21 -0.24 8.87 -13.18
C LYS A 21 0.82 9.90 -13.58
N HIS A 22 0.94 10.99 -12.84
CA HIS A 22 1.72 12.16 -13.22
C HIS A 22 2.79 12.45 -12.18
N ALA A 23 4.00 12.77 -12.63
CA ALA A 23 5.07 13.19 -11.75
C ALA A 23 4.66 14.44 -10.97
N SER A 24 4.97 14.45 -9.68
CA SER A 24 4.72 15.53 -8.72
C SER A 24 5.97 15.70 -7.87
N ASP A 25 6.22 16.90 -7.36
CA ASP A 25 7.33 17.18 -6.44
C ASP A 25 7.24 16.29 -5.18
N ASP A 26 6.02 16.01 -4.71
CA ASP A 26 5.73 15.03 -3.67
C ASP A 26 4.48 14.21 -4.05
N PRO A 27 4.62 12.95 -4.49
CA PRO A 27 3.48 12.12 -4.87
C PRO A 27 2.72 11.55 -3.66
N THR A 28 3.26 11.69 -2.44
CA THR A 28 2.64 11.23 -1.18
C THR A 28 1.68 12.26 -0.59
N GLN A 29 1.77 13.50 -1.07
CA GLN A 29 0.87 14.56 -0.68
C GLN A 29 -0.35 14.61 -1.59
N LEU A 30 -1.52 14.60 -0.96
CA LEU A 30 -2.75 15.03 -1.61
C LEU A 30 -2.79 16.57 -1.54
N THR A 31 -1.92 17.23 -2.30
CA THR A 31 -1.96 18.68 -2.49
C THR A 31 -2.94 19.02 -3.61
N ALA A 32 -3.53 20.20 -3.50
CA ALA A 32 -4.41 20.73 -4.50
C ALA A 32 -3.64 21.15 -5.76
N ASN A 33 -4.14 20.81 -6.95
CA ASN A 33 -3.63 21.36 -8.21
C ASN A 33 -4.25 22.74 -8.52
N THR A 34 -5.33 23.10 -7.84
CA THR A 34 -6.05 24.37 -8.00
C THR A 34 -6.42 24.97 -6.64
N LYS A 35 -6.55 26.30 -6.55
CA LYS A 35 -7.00 26.99 -5.31
C LYS A 35 -8.32 26.47 -4.74
N GLU A 36 -9.21 25.93 -5.58
CA GLU A 36 -10.49 25.33 -5.15
C GLU A 36 -10.32 23.96 -4.48
N GLU A 37 -9.28 23.19 -4.84
CA GLU A 37 -8.96 21.90 -4.20
C GLU A 37 -8.24 22.09 -2.85
N GLU A 38 -7.54 23.22 -2.67
CA GLU A 38 -6.77 23.56 -1.47
C GLU A 38 -7.72 23.90 -0.32
N ASP A 39 -8.81 24.58 -0.66
CA ASP A 39 -9.91 24.85 0.25
C ASP A 39 -10.65 23.54 0.62
N ASP A 40 -10.84 22.59 -0.31
CA ASP A 40 -11.51 21.31 0.01
C ASP A 40 -10.64 20.38 0.87
N LEU A 41 -9.36 20.11 0.52
CA LEU A 41 -8.49 19.16 1.24
C LEU A 41 -8.04 19.68 2.62
N GLY A 42 -7.77 20.99 2.71
CA GLY A 42 -7.53 21.69 3.97
C GLY A 42 -8.77 21.71 4.88
N ASN A 43 -9.97 21.82 4.29
CA ASN A 43 -11.23 21.74 5.04
C ASN A 43 -11.67 20.30 5.35
N VAL A 44 -11.20 19.27 4.64
CA VAL A 44 -11.49 17.87 4.98
C VAL A 44 -10.79 17.43 6.26
N ALA A 45 -9.49 17.75 6.42
CA ALA A 45 -8.76 17.47 7.66
C ALA A 45 -9.39 18.22 8.87
N LYS A 46 -10.00 19.38 8.61
CA LYS A 46 -10.78 20.18 9.56
C LYS A 46 -12.27 19.80 9.63
N SER A 47 -12.75 18.89 8.79
CA SER A 47 -14.17 18.56 8.73
C SER A 47 -14.61 17.81 9.98
N ASN A 48 -15.90 17.88 10.35
CA ASN A 48 -16.42 17.08 11.47
C ASN A 48 -16.78 15.65 11.05
N ILE A 49 -16.44 15.23 9.81
CA ILE A 49 -16.80 13.92 9.28
C ILE A 49 -15.60 12.98 9.46
N SER A 50 -15.60 12.21 10.54
CA SER A 50 -14.55 11.25 10.89
C SER A 50 -14.19 10.31 9.73
N LEU A 51 -15.21 9.79 9.03
CA LEU A 51 -15.01 8.89 7.89
C LEU A 51 -14.19 9.54 6.76
N LEU A 52 -14.44 10.82 6.45
CA LEU A 52 -13.74 11.51 5.37
C LEU A 52 -12.26 11.73 5.71
N LYS A 53 -11.94 11.97 6.98
CA LYS A 53 -10.54 12.02 7.46
C LYS A 53 -9.86 10.67 7.35
N CYS A 54 -10.53 9.58 7.74
CA CYS A 54 -9.99 8.23 7.58
C CYS A 54 -9.62 7.93 6.13
N PHE A 55 -10.46 8.31 5.16
CA PHE A 55 -10.16 8.15 3.74
C PHE A 55 -8.97 8.97 3.27
N VAL A 56 -8.78 10.21 3.77
CA VAL A 56 -7.59 11.02 3.46
C VAL A 56 -6.33 10.31 3.95
N PHE A 57 -6.31 9.91 5.21
CA PHE A 57 -5.15 9.24 5.80
C PHE A 57 -4.87 7.90 5.13
N TRP A 58 -5.92 7.14 4.78
CA TRP A 58 -5.80 5.90 4.04
C TRP A 58 -5.18 6.08 2.64
N HIS A 59 -5.63 7.07 1.86
CA HIS A 59 -5.04 7.34 0.56
C HIS A 59 -3.58 7.81 0.66
N ARG A 60 -3.27 8.68 1.62
CA ARG A 60 -1.88 9.12 1.87
C ARG A 60 -0.99 7.97 2.32
N MET A 61 -1.51 7.08 3.17
CA MET A 61 -0.81 5.87 3.61
C MET A 61 -0.44 4.98 2.42
N ILE A 62 -1.39 4.72 1.50
CA ILE A 62 -1.14 3.92 0.29
C ILE A 62 -0.08 4.58 -0.59
N LEU A 63 -0.21 5.89 -0.86
CA LEU A 63 0.77 6.62 -1.68
C LEU A 63 2.15 6.60 -1.04
N ALA A 64 2.25 6.93 0.25
CA ALA A 64 3.50 6.91 0.99
C ALA A 64 4.17 5.53 0.92
N TYR A 65 3.41 4.46 1.11
CA TYR A 65 3.93 3.10 1.00
C TYR A 65 4.41 2.77 -0.43
N ILE A 66 3.60 3.04 -1.46
CA ILE A 66 3.94 2.75 -2.86
C ILE A 66 5.21 3.51 -3.30
N PHE A 67 5.41 4.73 -2.81
CA PHE A 67 6.62 5.52 -3.09
C PHE A 67 7.76 5.30 -2.08
N GLY A 68 7.63 4.30 -1.18
CA GLY A 68 8.72 3.85 -0.29
C GLY A 68 8.95 4.69 0.97
N ASN A 69 8.06 5.64 1.29
CA ASN A 69 8.11 6.43 2.52
C ASN A 69 7.33 5.73 3.65
N TYR A 70 7.96 4.72 4.26
CA TYR A 70 7.31 3.88 5.27
C TYR A 70 7.02 4.61 6.59
N ASP A 71 7.87 5.56 7.00
CA ASP A 71 7.65 6.34 8.22
C ASP A 71 6.39 7.21 8.09
N LEU A 72 6.25 7.92 6.96
CA LEU A 72 5.04 8.68 6.67
C LEU A 72 3.82 7.77 6.56
N ALA A 73 3.97 6.60 5.93
CA ALA A 73 2.87 5.64 5.81
C ALA A 73 2.38 5.17 7.19
N ALA A 74 3.30 4.89 8.13
CA ALA A 74 2.96 4.54 9.51
C ALA A 74 2.30 5.69 10.26
N GLU A 75 2.79 6.92 10.11
CA GLU A 75 2.17 8.10 10.72
C GLU A 75 0.71 8.27 10.25
N MET A 76 0.45 8.06 8.96
CA MET A 76 -0.91 8.14 8.42
C MET A 76 -1.78 6.97 8.89
N ALA A 77 -1.22 5.77 9.03
CA ALA A 77 -1.92 4.61 9.59
C ALA A 77 -2.34 4.85 11.05
N ASP A 78 -1.47 5.44 11.87
CA ASP A 78 -1.78 5.81 13.25
C ASP A 78 -2.91 6.83 13.33
N LYS A 79 -2.85 7.89 12.52
CA LYS A 79 -3.94 8.89 12.47
C LYS A 79 -5.28 8.28 12.07
N ALA A 80 -5.28 7.34 11.12
CA ALA A 80 -6.49 6.63 10.73
C ALA A 80 -7.04 5.74 11.86
N ARG A 81 -6.16 4.99 12.57
CA ARG A 81 -6.53 4.16 13.73
C ARG A 81 -7.12 4.97 14.87
N ASP A 82 -6.54 6.13 15.18
CA ASP A 82 -7.00 6.96 16.29
C ASP A 82 -8.41 7.52 16.02
N ILE A 83 -8.70 7.90 14.78
CA ILE A 83 -10.04 8.33 14.41
C ILE A 83 -11.02 7.16 14.50
N ASP A 84 -10.63 5.97 14.07
CA ASP A 84 -11.51 4.79 14.14
C ASP A 84 -11.90 4.46 15.58
N LYS A 85 -10.93 4.51 16.51
CA LYS A 85 -11.16 4.36 17.95
C LYS A 85 -12.07 5.44 18.53
N MET A 86 -11.87 6.71 18.15
CA MET A 86 -12.63 7.84 18.69
C MET A 86 -14.05 7.93 18.13
N ALA A 87 -14.23 7.64 16.85
CA ALA A 87 -15.48 7.82 16.14
C ALA A 87 -16.39 6.57 16.20
N GLY A 88 -15.86 5.43 16.67
CA GLY A 88 -16.56 4.15 16.60
C GLY A 88 -16.93 3.76 15.16
N SER A 89 -16.28 4.36 14.17
CA SER A 89 -16.37 3.90 12.80
C SER A 89 -15.79 2.49 12.74
N LYS A 90 -16.29 1.65 11.84
CA LYS A 90 -15.62 0.41 11.47
C LYS A 90 -14.93 0.64 10.15
N PHE A 91 -13.95 1.54 10.13
CA PHE A 91 -13.11 1.79 8.96
C PHE A 91 -12.05 0.68 8.82
N GLU A 92 -12.47 -0.58 8.97
CA GLU A 92 -11.60 -1.75 8.87
C GLU A 92 -11.81 -2.38 7.48
N MET A 93 -11.22 -1.75 6.47
CA MET A 93 -11.19 -2.29 5.11
C MET A 93 -10.05 -3.30 4.97
N CYS A 94 -10.28 -4.37 4.21
CA CYS A 94 -9.25 -5.37 3.89
C CYS A 94 -7.98 -4.71 3.32
N SER A 95 -8.13 -3.71 2.45
CA SER A 95 -7.01 -2.92 1.93
C SER A 95 -6.26 -2.15 3.01
N PHE A 96 -6.93 -1.57 4.00
CA PHE A 96 -6.26 -0.89 5.11
C PHE A 96 -5.36 -1.87 5.89
N VAL A 97 -5.92 -3.00 6.31
CA VAL A 97 -5.20 -4.05 7.05
C VAL A 97 -4.02 -4.61 6.25
N PHE A 98 -4.18 -4.73 4.93
CA PHE A 98 -3.10 -5.16 4.03
C PHE A 98 -1.91 -4.20 4.04
N TYR A 99 -2.14 -2.91 3.76
CA TYR A 99 -1.07 -1.93 3.74
C TYR A 99 -0.47 -1.70 5.13
N ASP A 100 -1.29 -1.71 6.19
CA ASP A 100 -0.81 -1.59 7.57
C ASP A 100 0.15 -2.71 7.95
N GLY A 101 -0.18 -3.95 7.54
CA GLY A 101 0.71 -5.11 7.70
C GLY A 101 2.02 -4.94 6.93
N LEU A 102 1.96 -4.49 5.67
CA LEU A 102 3.15 -4.27 4.86
C LEU A 102 4.07 -3.18 5.41
N ILE A 103 3.49 -2.05 5.86
CA ILE A 103 4.22 -0.96 6.52
C ILE A 103 4.92 -1.49 7.78
N SER A 104 4.18 -2.23 8.61
CA SER A 104 4.71 -2.83 9.82
C SER A 104 5.86 -3.81 9.53
N LEU A 105 5.75 -4.63 8.47
CA LEU A 105 6.81 -5.54 8.06
C LEU A 105 8.05 -4.80 7.56
N ALA A 106 7.87 -3.76 6.75
CA ALA A 106 8.96 -2.91 6.26
C ALA A 106 9.71 -2.21 7.41
N LEU A 107 8.98 -1.62 8.36
CA LEU A 107 9.58 -0.96 9.52
C LEU A 107 10.19 -1.94 10.51
N ALA A 108 9.59 -3.12 10.71
CA ALA A 108 10.20 -4.19 11.49
C ALA A 108 11.55 -4.62 10.90
N PHE A 109 11.64 -4.68 9.57
CA PHE A 109 12.88 -5.03 8.88
C PHE A 109 13.98 -3.96 9.07
N GLN A 110 13.61 -2.68 8.99
CA GLN A 110 14.55 -1.56 9.11
C GLN A 110 14.99 -1.30 10.55
N THR A 111 14.06 -1.25 11.48
CA THR A 111 14.29 -0.82 12.87
C THR A 111 14.58 -1.96 13.83
N LYS A 112 14.14 -3.18 13.50
CA LYS A 112 14.16 -4.38 14.36
C LYS A 112 13.38 -4.21 15.67
N GLU A 113 12.49 -3.23 15.76
CA GLU A 113 11.64 -3.04 16.93
C GLU A 113 10.50 -4.08 16.99
N THR A 114 10.24 -4.62 18.18
CA THR A 114 9.22 -5.65 18.39
C THR A 114 7.80 -5.15 18.15
N LYS A 115 7.55 -3.85 18.40
CA LYS A 115 6.22 -3.25 18.19
C LYS A 115 5.70 -3.47 16.77
N TRP A 116 6.57 -3.34 15.77
CA TRP A 116 6.22 -3.50 14.36
C TRP A 116 5.98 -4.97 14.01
N ILE A 117 6.74 -5.88 14.62
CA ILE A 117 6.52 -7.32 14.46
C ILE A 117 5.14 -7.72 14.99
N ASP A 118 4.73 -7.17 16.12
CA ASP A 118 3.43 -7.51 16.71
C ASP A 118 2.26 -6.88 15.95
N LEU A 119 2.40 -5.64 15.45
CA LEU A 119 1.43 -5.03 14.52
C LEU A 119 1.30 -5.82 13.20
N ALA A 120 2.41 -6.30 12.66
CA ALA A 120 2.39 -7.15 11.46
C ALA A 120 1.66 -8.48 11.72
N LYS A 121 1.88 -9.12 12.87
CA LYS A 121 1.17 -10.35 13.25
C LYS A 121 -0.33 -10.12 13.40
N ASP A 122 -0.74 -9.01 14.02
CA ASP A 122 -2.15 -8.63 14.14
C ASP A 122 -2.79 -8.47 12.75
N SER A 123 -2.11 -7.74 11.85
CA SER A 123 -2.56 -7.54 10.47
C SER A 123 -2.68 -8.86 9.70
N ILE A 124 -1.71 -9.78 9.83
CA ILE A 124 -1.76 -11.13 9.24
C ILE A 124 -2.94 -11.92 9.83
N GLY A 125 -3.17 -11.85 11.14
CA GLY A 125 -4.29 -12.51 11.82
C GLY A 125 -5.64 -12.04 11.29
N LYS A 126 -5.82 -10.72 11.16
CA LYS A 126 -7.02 -10.12 10.56
C LYS A 126 -7.18 -10.49 9.09
N MET A 127 -6.08 -10.51 8.32
CA MET A 127 -6.12 -10.91 6.92
C MET A 127 -6.57 -12.37 6.75
N LYS A 128 -6.18 -13.27 7.66
CA LYS A 128 -6.68 -14.66 7.68
C LYS A 128 -8.18 -14.74 7.89
N ILE A 129 -8.75 -13.84 8.68
CA ILE A 129 -10.22 -13.76 8.85
C ILE A 129 -10.86 -13.31 7.52
N TYR A 130 -10.33 -12.27 6.87
CA TYR A 130 -10.86 -11.82 5.57
C TYR A 130 -10.80 -12.91 4.50
N VAL A 131 -9.69 -13.66 4.43
CA VAL A 131 -9.55 -14.79 3.50
C VAL A 131 -10.63 -15.85 3.68
N ARG A 132 -11.04 -16.14 4.93
CA ARG A 132 -12.13 -17.10 5.19
C ARG A 132 -13.48 -16.63 4.62
N HIS A 133 -13.68 -15.32 4.51
CA HIS A 133 -14.92 -14.73 4.01
C HIS A 133 -14.88 -14.40 2.50
N ALA A 134 -13.71 -14.05 1.96
CA ALA A 134 -13.54 -13.58 0.59
C ALA A 134 -12.15 -13.93 0.05
N SER A 135 -11.87 -15.22 -0.11
CA SER A 135 -10.56 -15.73 -0.52
C SER A 135 -10.08 -15.16 -1.85
N CYS A 136 -10.93 -15.08 -2.88
CA CYS A 136 -10.58 -14.52 -4.19
C CYS A 136 -10.07 -13.06 -4.12
N ASN A 137 -10.58 -12.28 -3.16
CA ASN A 137 -10.20 -10.86 -3.01
C ASN A 137 -9.01 -10.65 -2.07
N CYS A 138 -8.74 -11.61 -1.17
CA CYS A 138 -7.84 -11.40 -0.04
C CYS A 138 -6.65 -12.37 0.03
N GLN A 139 -6.69 -13.52 -0.65
CA GLN A 139 -5.67 -14.56 -0.52
C GLN A 139 -4.29 -14.05 -0.95
N HIS A 140 -4.19 -13.42 -2.13
CA HIS A 140 -2.93 -12.88 -2.64
C HIS A 140 -2.32 -11.80 -1.73
N LYS A 141 -3.15 -11.05 -0.98
CA LYS A 141 -2.70 -10.09 0.04
C LYS A 141 -2.10 -10.78 1.24
N LEU A 142 -2.76 -11.84 1.73
CA LEU A 142 -2.22 -12.67 2.81
C LEU A 142 -0.89 -13.30 2.40
N ASP A 143 -0.82 -13.85 1.20
CA ASP A 143 0.40 -14.49 0.68
C ASP A 143 1.56 -13.50 0.65
N LEU A 144 1.33 -12.24 0.23
CA LEU A 144 2.38 -11.21 0.25
C LEU A 144 2.85 -10.88 1.67
N LEU A 145 1.92 -10.73 2.62
CA LEU A 145 2.25 -10.49 4.02
C LEU A 145 3.03 -11.66 4.62
N GLU A 146 2.65 -12.91 4.29
CA GLU A 146 3.38 -14.09 4.75
C GLU A 146 4.77 -14.20 4.10
N ALA A 147 4.95 -13.75 2.86
CA ALA A 147 6.25 -13.69 2.19
C ALA A 147 7.21 -12.75 2.94
N GLU A 148 6.80 -11.50 3.14
CA GLU A 148 7.58 -10.48 3.86
C GLU A 148 7.87 -10.90 5.31
N TYR A 149 6.90 -11.53 5.98
CA TYR A 149 7.09 -12.06 7.32
C TYR A 149 8.06 -13.26 7.36
N ALA A 150 8.08 -14.09 6.33
CA ALA A 150 9.06 -15.18 6.21
C ALA A 150 10.48 -14.63 6.00
N VAL A 151 10.64 -13.53 5.23
CA VAL A 151 11.92 -12.81 5.12
C VAL A 151 12.42 -12.37 6.49
N LEU A 152 11.57 -11.76 7.31
CA LEU A 152 11.92 -11.35 8.68
C LEU A 152 12.38 -12.51 9.58
N LYS A 153 11.87 -13.72 9.33
CA LYS A 153 12.25 -14.91 10.09
C LYS A 153 13.49 -15.63 9.56
N GLY A 154 13.99 -15.21 8.39
CA GLY A 154 15.08 -15.91 7.69
C GLY A 154 14.64 -17.17 6.95
N ASP A 155 13.34 -17.40 6.75
CA ASP A 155 12.80 -18.53 6.00
C ASP A 155 12.62 -18.15 4.53
N TYR A 156 13.74 -18.10 3.80
CA TYR A 156 13.79 -17.56 2.44
C TYR A 156 13.13 -18.46 1.38
N ASP A 157 13.16 -19.78 1.58
CA ASP A 157 12.50 -20.72 0.68
C ASP A 157 10.97 -20.54 0.76
N LYS A 158 10.44 -20.38 1.99
CA LYS A 158 9.05 -20.02 2.17
C LYS A 158 8.74 -18.66 1.55
N ALA A 159 9.59 -17.65 1.78
CA ALA A 159 9.37 -16.30 1.24
C ALA A 159 9.23 -16.31 -0.28
N SER A 160 10.15 -16.98 -1.00
CA SER A 160 10.11 -17.12 -2.46
C SER A 160 8.79 -17.72 -2.95
N ASN A 161 8.37 -18.84 -2.36
CA ASN A 161 7.13 -19.51 -2.74
C ASN A 161 5.89 -18.62 -2.50
N MET A 162 5.86 -17.89 -1.38
CA MET A 162 4.76 -16.99 -1.03
C MET A 162 4.68 -15.78 -1.96
N TYR A 163 5.82 -15.23 -2.41
CA TYR A 163 5.83 -14.17 -3.42
C TYR A 163 5.21 -14.65 -4.74
N ASP A 164 5.61 -15.83 -5.21
CA ASP A 164 5.06 -16.39 -6.46
C ASP A 164 3.55 -16.68 -6.36
N MET A 165 3.09 -17.15 -5.19
CA MET A 165 1.66 -17.35 -4.91
C MET A 165 0.89 -16.02 -4.91
N SER A 166 1.42 -14.99 -4.25
CA SER A 166 0.81 -13.66 -4.22
C SER A 166 0.65 -13.08 -5.62
N ILE A 167 1.73 -13.10 -6.42
CA ILE A 167 1.73 -12.59 -7.80
C ILE A 167 0.72 -13.36 -8.66
N THR A 168 0.76 -14.69 -8.60
CA THR A 168 -0.14 -15.54 -9.39
C THR A 168 -1.60 -15.31 -9.00
N GLY A 169 -1.89 -15.21 -7.70
CA GLY A 169 -3.23 -14.92 -7.20
C GLY A 169 -3.72 -13.54 -7.61
N ALA A 170 -2.87 -12.51 -7.60
CA ALA A 170 -3.23 -11.16 -8.05
C ALA A 170 -3.55 -11.15 -9.56
N ILE A 171 -2.75 -11.84 -10.38
CA ILE A 171 -2.99 -11.98 -11.83
C ILE A 171 -4.33 -12.67 -12.10
N GLN A 172 -4.56 -13.83 -11.47
CA GLN A 172 -5.77 -14.64 -11.69
C GLN A 172 -7.06 -13.89 -11.32
N ASN A 173 -7.00 -13.04 -10.30
CA ASN A 173 -8.15 -12.27 -9.83
C ASN A 173 -8.21 -10.84 -10.40
N GLY A 174 -7.30 -10.46 -11.30
CA GLY A 174 -7.31 -9.17 -12.00
C GLY A 174 -6.85 -7.96 -11.17
N PHE A 175 -6.15 -8.17 -10.05
CA PHE A 175 -5.63 -7.09 -9.20
C PHE A 175 -4.29 -6.56 -9.72
N LYS A 176 -4.31 -5.88 -10.87
CA LYS A 176 -3.09 -5.40 -11.57
C LYS A 176 -2.13 -4.57 -10.70
N HIS A 177 -2.66 -3.72 -9.84
CA HIS A 177 -1.86 -2.91 -8.92
C HIS A 177 -1.14 -3.73 -7.84
N GLU A 178 -1.76 -4.84 -7.42
CA GLU A 178 -1.18 -5.75 -6.43
C GLU A 178 -0.26 -6.77 -7.07
N GLU A 179 -0.50 -7.13 -8.33
CA GLU A 179 0.48 -7.82 -9.19
C GLU A 179 1.77 -7.00 -9.30
N ALA A 180 1.65 -5.71 -9.65
CA ALA A 180 2.80 -4.81 -9.76
C ALA A 180 3.56 -4.71 -8.42
N LEU A 181 2.82 -4.54 -7.32
CA LEU A 181 3.42 -4.50 -5.99
C LEU A 181 4.10 -5.82 -5.62
N GLY A 182 3.47 -6.96 -5.87
CA GLY A 182 4.04 -8.28 -5.61
C GLY A 182 5.35 -8.51 -6.35
N TYR A 183 5.41 -8.11 -7.64
CA TYR A 183 6.65 -8.14 -8.41
C TYR A 183 7.72 -7.20 -7.82
N GLU A 184 7.37 -5.98 -7.43
CA GLU A 184 8.32 -5.04 -6.83
C GLU A 184 8.91 -5.58 -5.52
N ARG A 185 8.06 -6.16 -4.65
CA ARG A 185 8.50 -6.73 -3.38
C ARG A 185 9.39 -7.95 -3.56
N ALA A 186 9.02 -8.86 -4.46
CA ALA A 186 9.86 -10.00 -4.81
C ALA A 186 11.21 -9.57 -5.41
N ALA A 187 11.23 -8.54 -6.27
CA ALA A 187 12.45 -7.98 -6.82
C ALA A 187 13.37 -7.42 -5.72
N GLY A 188 12.80 -6.66 -4.78
CA GLY A 188 13.52 -6.11 -3.63
C GLY A 188 14.10 -7.21 -2.73
N PHE A 189 13.35 -8.28 -2.49
CA PHE A 189 13.82 -9.46 -1.75
C PHE A 189 15.06 -10.10 -2.39
N TYR A 190 15.01 -10.41 -3.69
CA TYR A 190 16.16 -11.01 -4.37
C TYR A 190 17.37 -10.07 -4.44
N LEU A 191 17.13 -8.76 -4.59
CA LEU A 191 18.20 -7.78 -4.56
C LEU A 191 18.88 -7.72 -3.19
N TRP A 192 18.08 -7.72 -2.11
CA TRP A 192 18.61 -7.73 -0.74
C TRP A 192 19.44 -8.98 -0.44
N GLN A 193 19.08 -10.13 -1.02
CA GLN A 193 19.89 -11.35 -0.95
C GLN A 193 21.19 -11.30 -1.79
N GLY A 194 21.44 -10.22 -2.52
CA GLY A 194 22.58 -10.09 -3.42
C GLY A 194 22.40 -10.81 -4.77
N ASN A 195 21.18 -11.25 -5.10
CA ASN A 195 20.89 -11.97 -6.34
C ASN A 195 20.26 -11.05 -7.40
N ALA A 196 21.07 -10.13 -7.95
CA ALA A 196 20.63 -9.18 -8.96
C ALA A 196 20.08 -9.86 -10.24
N LEU A 197 20.64 -11.02 -10.61
CA LEU A 197 20.20 -11.80 -11.78
C LEU A 197 18.76 -12.30 -11.63
N LYS A 198 18.36 -12.73 -10.42
CA LYS A 198 16.96 -13.06 -10.14
C LYS A 198 16.09 -11.81 -9.96
N SER A 199 16.64 -10.71 -9.46
CA SER A 199 15.88 -9.48 -9.19
C SER A 199 15.45 -8.71 -10.44
N SER A 200 16.35 -8.49 -11.41
CA SER A 200 16.09 -7.71 -12.63
C SER A 200 14.78 -8.08 -13.39
N PRO A 201 14.49 -9.37 -13.68
CA PRO A 201 13.26 -9.72 -14.38
C PRO A 201 11.99 -9.40 -13.59
N TYR A 202 12.03 -9.45 -12.25
CA TYR A 202 10.89 -9.06 -11.42
C TYR A 202 10.68 -7.55 -11.45
N TYR A 203 11.74 -6.73 -11.43
CA TYR A 203 11.61 -5.28 -11.60
C TYR A 203 11.04 -4.89 -12.96
N GLY A 204 11.49 -5.54 -14.04
CA GLY A 204 10.93 -5.30 -15.37
C GLY A 204 9.43 -5.62 -15.46
N ARG A 205 8.98 -6.69 -14.78
CA ARG A 205 7.56 -7.04 -14.68
C ARG A 205 6.76 -6.08 -13.80
N ALA A 206 7.31 -5.66 -12.66
CA ALA A 206 6.70 -4.65 -11.81
C ALA A 206 6.47 -3.35 -12.57
N HIS A 207 7.50 -2.88 -13.30
CA HIS A 207 7.42 -1.69 -14.13
C HIS A 207 6.30 -1.79 -15.18
N ASN A 208 6.26 -2.90 -15.93
CA ASN A 208 5.22 -3.09 -16.95
C ASN A 208 3.82 -3.18 -16.34
N ALA A 209 3.66 -3.88 -15.21
CA ALA A 209 2.38 -3.98 -14.52
C ALA A 209 1.91 -2.62 -13.99
N TYR A 210 2.81 -1.76 -13.50
CA TYR A 210 2.48 -0.38 -13.12
C TYR A 210 2.05 0.46 -14.33
N LEU A 211 2.72 0.32 -15.48
CA LEU A 211 2.30 1.00 -16.72
C LEU A 211 0.93 0.52 -17.22
N GLU A 212 0.68 -0.79 -17.21
CA GLU A 212 -0.62 -1.37 -17.59
C GLU A 212 -1.75 -0.92 -16.65
N TRP A 213 -1.46 -0.78 -15.36
CA TRP A 213 -2.39 -0.21 -14.39
C TRP A 213 -2.62 1.30 -14.62
N GLY A 214 -1.68 1.98 -15.27
CA GLY A 214 -1.69 3.41 -15.53
C GLY A 214 -0.92 4.25 -14.52
N ALA A 215 -0.20 3.65 -13.57
CA ALA A 215 0.61 4.37 -12.58
C ALA A 215 1.99 4.76 -13.14
N THR A 216 2.01 5.61 -14.17
CA THR A 216 3.23 6.00 -14.89
C THR A 216 4.28 6.65 -13.99
N ALA A 217 3.87 7.53 -13.06
CA ALA A 217 4.82 8.18 -12.17
C ALA A 217 5.53 7.18 -11.23
N LYS A 218 4.80 6.16 -10.77
CA LYS A 218 5.40 5.07 -9.98
C LYS A 218 6.30 4.19 -10.84
N ALA A 219 5.90 3.86 -12.07
CA ALA A 219 6.75 3.11 -13.00
C ALA A 219 8.07 3.85 -13.28
N ASP A 220 8.02 5.15 -13.53
CA ASP A 220 9.19 5.98 -13.76
C ASP A 220 10.09 6.05 -12.52
N ALA A 221 9.50 6.25 -11.33
CA ALA A 221 10.24 6.24 -10.07
C ALA A 221 10.95 4.90 -9.83
N LEU A 222 10.28 3.78 -10.13
CA LEU A 222 10.88 2.44 -10.04
C LEU A 222 12.08 2.29 -10.99
N ARG A 223 11.95 2.73 -12.24
CA ARG A 223 13.01 2.68 -13.25
C ARG A 223 14.21 3.54 -12.89
N GLN A 224 13.99 4.70 -12.29
CA GLN A 224 15.07 5.59 -11.81
C GLN A 224 15.81 5.00 -10.62
N SER A 225 15.09 4.31 -9.72
CA SER A 225 15.64 3.72 -8.50
C SER A 225 16.44 2.45 -8.80
N TYR A 226 16.01 1.69 -9.82
CA TYR A 226 16.65 0.46 -10.24
C TYR A 226 16.69 0.40 -11.78
N PRO A 227 17.83 0.79 -12.39
CA PRO A 227 18.06 0.51 -13.79
C PRO A 227 18.19 -1.01 -13.95
N PHE A 228 17.12 -1.66 -14.41
CA PHE A 228 17.04 -3.11 -14.59
C PHE A 228 17.44 -3.55 -16.00
#